data_AF-E1QKW2-F1
#
_entry.id   AF-E1QKW2-F1
#
_cell.length_a   1.000
_cell.length_b   1.000
_cell.length_c   1.000
_cell.angle_alpha   90.00
_cell.angle_beta   90.00
_cell.angle_gamma   90.00
#
_symmetry.space_group_name_H-M   'P 1'
#
loop_
_entity.id
_entity.type
_entity.pdbx_description
1 polymer ?
#
loop_
_entity_poly.entity_id
_entity_poly.type
_entity_poly.pdbx_seq_one_letter_code
_entity_poly.pdbx_strand_id
1 'polypeptide(L)' 'MEGLMQDFTRQSILALLLVIPAWKVCQKAGFDPKWGLLVFVPYLGYLALSLKLALSPWPAASGRGGR' A
#
# COMPACT_ATOMS: atom_id res chain seq x y z
N MET A 1 -5.03 30.06 -1.16
CA MET A 1 -3.86 29.28 -1.62
C MET A 1 -3.16 28.57 -0.46
N GLU A 2 -3.19 29.12 0.76
CA GLU A 2 -2.56 28.53 1.95
C GLU A 2 -3.11 27.15 2.36
N GLY A 3 -4.42 26.93 2.28
CA GLY A 3 -5.02 25.62 2.61
C GLY A 3 -4.52 24.48 1.73
N LEU A 4 -4.37 24.72 0.42
CA LEU A 4 -3.89 23.72 -0.54
C LEU A 4 -2.46 23.26 -0.20
N MET A 5 -1.57 24.19 0.17
CA MET A 5 -0.21 23.84 0.57
C MET A 5 -0.19 22.99 1.85
N GLN A 6 -1.03 23.31 2.82
CA GLN A 6 -1.16 22.54 4.05
C GLN A 6 -1.71 21.13 3.82
N ASP A 7 -2.67 20.98 2.89
CA ASP A 7 -3.20 19.68 2.49
C ASP A 7 -2.12 18.80 1.84
N PHE A 8 -1.32 19.37 0.94
CA PHE A 8 -0.20 18.66 0.32
C PHE A 8 0.86 18.25 1.36
N THR A 9 1.24 19.15 2.27
CA THR A 9 2.20 18.83 3.34
C THR A 9 1.70 17.70 4.23
N ARG A 10 0.45 17.77 4.69
CA ARG A 10 -0.16 16.73 5.53
C ARG A 10 -0.19 15.39 4.80
N GLN A 11 -0.56 15.39 3.52
CA GLN A 11 -0.64 14.18 2.71
C GLN A 11 0.72 13.54 2.48
N SER A 12 1.77 14.34 2.21
CA SER A 12 3.13 13.83 2.08
C SER A 12 3.64 13.17 3.36
N ILE A 13 3.36 13.77 4.53
CA ILE A 13 3.73 13.18 5.83
C ILE A 13 3.02 11.84 6.03
N LEU A 14 1.72 11.78 5.76
CA LEU A 14 0.94 10.54 5.88
C LEU A 14 1.46 9.46 4.92
N ALA A 15 1.74 9.81 3.66
CA ALA A 15 2.27 8.88 2.67
C ALA A 15 3.60 8.25 3.11
N LEU A 16 4.51 9.06 3.66
CA LEU A 16 5.78 8.56 4.22
C LEU A 16 5.57 7.59 5.39
N LEU A 17 4.66 7.94 6.30
CA LEU A 17 4.32 7.10 7.47
C LEU A 17 3.69 5.77 7.05
N LEU A 18 2.91 5.79 5.96
CA LEU A 18 2.14 4.66 5.47
C LEU A 18 2.90 3.75 4.50
N VAL A 19 4.06 4.20 4.00
CA VAL A 19 4.90 3.40 3.10
C VAL A 19 5.36 2.09 3.78
N ILE A 20 5.75 2.17 5.05
CA ILE A 20 6.22 1.02 5.83
C ILE A 20 5.11 -0.01 6.07
N PRO A 21 3.92 0.34 6.61
CA PRO A 21 2.85 -0.63 6.79
C PRO A 21 2.36 -1.20 5.47
N ALA A 22 2.29 -0.42 4.39
CA ALA A 22 1.93 -0.93 3.06
C ALA A 22 2.94 -1.97 2.57
N TRP A 23 4.24 -1.70 2.71
CA TRP A 23 5.31 -2.64 2.39
C TRP A 23 5.21 -3.93 3.20
N LYS A 24 4.87 -3.84 4.50
CA LYS A 24 4.64 -5.00 5.37
C LYS A 24 3.41 -5.81 4.95
N VAL A 25 2.34 -5.17 4.50
CA VAL A 25 1.14 -5.84 3.97
C VAL A 25 1.46 -6.59 2.67
N CYS A 26 2.18 -5.97 1.72
CA CYS A 26 2.61 -6.64 0.49
C CYS A 26 3.43 -7.91 0.79
N GLN A 27 4.42 -7.80 1.67
CA GLN A 27 5.21 -8.95 2.11
C GLN A 27 4.37 -10.04 2.76
N LYS A 28 3.45 -9.66 3.65
CA LYS A 28 2.58 -10.61 4.37
C LYS A 28 1.61 -11.33 3.44
N ALA A 29 1.10 -10.64 2.43
CA ALA A 29 0.24 -11.24 1.42
C ALA A 29 1.02 -12.16 0.46
N GLY A 30 2.34 -11.99 0.35
CA GLY A 30 3.21 -12.74 -0.57
C GLY A 30 3.43 -12.04 -1.92
N PHE A 31 3.16 -10.73 -2.00
CA PHE A 31 3.42 -9.90 -3.19
C PHE A 31 4.79 -9.23 -3.12
N ASP A 32 5.34 -8.86 -4.29
CA ASP A 32 6.61 -8.13 -4.36
C ASP A 32 6.47 -6.79 -3.59
N PRO A 33 7.37 -6.50 -2.63
CA PRO A 33 7.28 -5.32 -1.79
C PRO A 33 7.27 -4.00 -2.56
N LYS A 34 7.78 -3.97 -3.81
CA LYS A 34 7.79 -2.79 -4.67
C LYS A 34 6.38 -2.26 -4.95
N TRP A 35 5.33 -3.09 -4.86
CA TRP A 35 3.94 -2.62 -4.93
C TRP A 35 3.59 -1.62 -3.83
N GLY A 36 4.30 -1.64 -2.70
CA GLY A 36 4.17 -0.64 -1.63
C GLY A 36 4.68 0.76 -2.01
N LEU A 37 5.53 0.89 -3.04
CA LEU A 37 5.95 2.21 -3.53
C LEU A 37 4.81 2.97 -4.21
N LEU A 38 3.74 2.30 -4.64
CA LEU A 38 2.59 2.99 -5.22
C LEU A 38 1.94 3.97 -4.25
N VAL A 39 2.10 3.76 -2.93
CA VAL A 39 1.56 4.64 -1.88
C VAL A 39 2.15 6.06 -1.93
N PHE A 40 3.27 6.25 -2.65
CA PHE A 40 3.80 7.58 -2.97
C PHE A 40 2.86 8.39 -3.88
N VAL A 41 1.99 7.73 -4.64
CA VAL A 41 0.90 8.35 -5.40
C VAL A 41 -0.34 8.40 -4.50
N PRO A 42 -0.70 9.58 -3.96
CA PRO A 42 -1.83 9.67 -3.06
C PRO A 42 -3.14 9.31 -3.75
N TYR A 43 -4.06 8.69 -3.01
CA TYR A 43 -5.32 8.10 -3.48
C TYR A 43 -5.16 6.95 -4.48
N LEU A 44 -4.52 7.19 -5.62
CA LEU A 44 -4.34 6.20 -6.69
C LEU A 44 -3.53 4.99 -6.25
N GLY A 45 -2.47 5.20 -5.48
CA GLY A 45 -1.62 4.13 -4.97
C GLY A 45 -2.34 3.21 -4.00
N TYR A 46 -3.11 3.81 -3.10
CA TYR A 46 -3.98 3.09 -2.18
C TYR A 46 -5.05 2.28 -2.90
N LEU A 47 -5.69 2.89 -3.89
CA LEU A 47 -6.72 2.23 -4.69
C LEU A 47 -6.12 1.06 -5.48
N ALA A 48 -4.99 1.26 -6.16
CA ALA A 48 -4.32 0.21 -6.93
C ALA A 48 -3.86 -0.94 -6.03
N LEU A 49 -3.28 -0.63 -4.86
CA LEU A 49 -2.84 -1.65 -3.90
C LEU A 49 -4.03 -2.45 -3.35
N SER A 50 -5.11 -1.77 -2.95
CA SER A 50 -6.32 -2.42 -2.43
C SER A 50 -7.02 -3.26 -3.48
N LEU A 51 -7.15 -2.79 -4.72
CA LEU A 51 -7.69 -3.57 -5.84
C LEU A 51 -6.81 -4.80 -6.12
N LYS A 52 -5.48 -4.64 -6.10
CA LYS A 52 -4.56 -5.76 -6.31
C LYS A 52 -4.70 -6.82 -5.23
N LEU A 53 -4.75 -6.41 -3.95
CA LEU A 53 -4.95 -7.29 -2.81
C LEU A 53 -6.34 -7.94 -2.79
N ALA A 54 -7.38 -7.24 -3.21
CA ALA A 54 -8.75 -7.76 -3.22
C ALA A 54 -9.00 -8.75 -4.36
N LEU A 55 -8.43 -8.49 -5.55
CA LEU A 55 -8.66 -9.30 -6.75
C LEU A 55 -7.63 -10.42 -6.95
N SER A 56 -6.43 -10.28 -6.38
CA SER A 56 -5.38 -11.30 -6.55
C SER A 56 -5.46 -12.32 -5.42
N PRO A 57 -5.33 -13.63 -5.71
CA PRO A 57 -5.20 -14.65 -4.69
C PRO A 57 -3.93 -14.40 -3.88
N TRP A 58 -4.00 -14.48 -2.55
CA TRP A 58 -2.88 -14.17 -1.67
C TRP A 58 -1.88 -15.33 -1.68
N PRO A 59 -0.69 -15.20 -2.30
CA PRO A 59 0.23 -16.32 -2.46
C PRO A 59 0.67 -16.94 -1.12
N ALA A 60 0.74 -16.12 -0.06
CA ALA A 60 1.12 -16.58 1.28
C ALA A 60 0.05 -17.47 1.95
N ALA A 61 -1.22 -17.39 1.56
CA ALA A 61 -2.28 -18.22 2.15
C ALA A 61 -2.18 -19.68 1.67
N SER A 62 -1.81 -19.90 0.41
CA SER A 62 -1.71 -21.22 -0.20
C SER A 62 -0.58 -22.09 0.38
N GLY A 63 0.48 -21.46 0.91
CA GLY A 63 1.59 -22.18 1.55
C GLY A 63 1.30 -22.68 2.98
N ARG A 64 0.19 -22.23 3.61
CA ARG A 64 -0.12 -22.53 5.01
C ARG A 64 -1.29 -23.51 5.21
N GLY A 65 -2.00 -23.88 4.14
CA GLY A 65 -3.14 -24.81 4.16
C GLY A 65 -2.80 -26.30 3.93
N GLY A 66 -1.52 -26.67 3.93
CA GLY A 66 -1.06 -28.05 3.74
C GLY A 66 -0.77 -28.79 5.05
N ARG A 67 -1.73 -28.84 5.98
CA ARG A 67 -1.75 -29.77 7.12
C ARG A 67 -3.16 -30.27 7.36
#